data_AF-A0A7S3H0B8-F1
#
_entry.id   AF-A0A7S3H0B8-F1
#
_cell.length_a   1.000
_cell.length_b   1.000
_cell.length_c   1.000
_cell.angle_alpha   90.00
_cell.angle_beta   90.00
_cell.angle_gamma   90.00
#
_symmetry.space_group_name_H-M   'P 1'
#
loop_
_entity.id
_entity.type
_entity.pdbx_description
1 polymer ?
#
loop_
_entity_poly.entity_id
_entity_poly.type
_entity_poly.pdbx_seq_one_letter_code
_entity_poly.pdbx_strand_id
1 'polypeptide(L)'
;RWKQEVRALSQIKDVKRLISKEKGKTSVLFADWTDRCISVAEMLLLDKFIRNRKLKEQLMKTGRRALIFKNDFGDLFWGVDDQLKGQNQLGKLLEKVRTVIDQGDDLETWVRHQVKLIESEKVALEVIVTKDGVPVPEDSKTFELKSKFLIGKSEDMCDIVAAHPTVSRVHAMLVVERTQGRLQVIDLGSANGTKLDGVALAPYEITAVPPTSILTFGASARQYRFVVDTQADEKRKTALLQKIA
;
A
#
# COMPACT_ATOMS: atom_id res chain seq x y z
N ARG A 1 -27.59 21.40 -7.99
CA ARG A 1 -28.19 22.18 -6.89
C ARG A 1 -27.72 21.67 -5.53
N TRP A 2 -28.04 20.44 -5.11
CA TRP A 2 -27.63 19.89 -3.81
C TRP A 2 -26.11 19.88 -3.52
N LYS A 3 -25.24 19.67 -4.53
CA LYS A 3 -23.77 19.68 -4.34
C LYS A 3 -23.21 21.02 -3.84
N GLN A 4 -23.84 22.13 -4.20
CA GLN A 4 -23.44 23.47 -3.73
C GLN A 4 -23.99 23.73 -2.32
N GLU A 5 -25.20 23.25 -2.02
CA GLU A 5 -25.80 23.32 -0.69
C GLU A 5 -25.03 22.49 0.33
N VAL A 6 -24.57 21.28 -0.02
CA VAL A 6 -23.72 20.44 0.84
C VAL A 6 -22.41 21.14 1.20
N ARG A 7 -21.81 21.90 0.27
CA ARG A 7 -20.57 22.66 0.52
C ARG A 7 -20.80 23.88 1.42
N ALA A 8 -22.03 24.36 1.55
CA ALA A 8 -22.40 25.48 2.42
C ALA A 8 -22.77 25.02 3.85
N LEU A 9 -22.89 23.72 4.10
CA LEU A 9 -23.24 23.17 5.40
C LEU A 9 -22.01 23.01 6.27
N SER A 10 -22.05 23.58 7.47
CA SER A 10 -20.95 23.54 8.44
C SER A 10 -20.92 22.28 9.29
N GLN A 11 -22.02 21.52 9.37
CA GLN A 11 -22.10 20.28 10.15
C GLN A 11 -22.56 19.07 9.34
N ILE A 12 -21.91 17.92 9.57
CA ILE A 12 -22.18 16.64 8.89
C ILE A 12 -23.64 16.19 9.06
N LYS A 13 -24.27 16.49 10.21
CA LYS A 13 -25.67 16.15 10.48
C LYS A 13 -26.65 16.81 9.51
N ASP A 14 -26.35 18.03 9.08
CA ASP A 14 -27.21 18.81 8.18
C ASP A 14 -27.10 18.28 6.74
N VAL A 15 -25.91 17.80 6.35
CA VAL A 15 -25.68 17.14 5.07
C VAL A 15 -26.51 15.87 4.96
N LYS A 16 -26.51 15.03 6.00
CA LYS A 16 -27.33 13.80 6.03
C LYS A 16 -28.84 14.10 5.98
N ARG A 17 -29.29 15.15 6.66
CA ARG A 17 -30.71 15.58 6.66
C ARG A 17 -31.15 16.11 5.29
N LEU A 18 -30.30 16.88 4.61
CA LEU A 18 -30.54 17.38 3.25
C LEU A 18 -30.68 16.21 2.26
N ILE A 19 -29.75 15.25 2.32
CA ILE A 19 -29.76 14.06 1.46
C ILE A 19 -31.00 13.18 1.73
N SER A 20 -31.45 13.06 2.99
CA SER A 20 -32.66 12.29 3.32
C SER A 20 -33.96 12.91 2.80
N LYS A 21 -34.00 14.22 2.50
CA LYS A 21 -35.18 14.88 1.90
C LYS A 21 -35.31 14.64 0.39
N GLU A 22 -34.20 14.32 -0.28
CA GLU A 22 -34.14 14.07 -1.73
C GLU A 22 -34.50 12.61 -2.13
N LYS A 23 -34.96 11.78 -1.18
CA LYS A 23 -35.17 10.32 -1.28
C LYS A 23 -36.09 9.80 -2.41
N GLY A 24 -36.69 10.65 -3.23
CA GLY A 24 -37.60 10.25 -4.30
C GLY A 24 -36.96 9.53 -5.50
N LYS A 25 -35.62 9.52 -5.66
CA LYS A 25 -34.95 8.97 -6.86
C LYS A 25 -33.71 8.10 -6.56
N THR A 26 -33.56 7.60 -5.33
CA THR A 26 -32.23 7.29 -4.78
C THR A 26 -32.13 5.92 -4.11
N SER A 27 -32.55 4.83 -4.76
CA SER A 27 -32.38 3.47 -4.20
C SER A 27 -31.07 2.81 -4.63
N VAL A 28 -30.70 2.87 -5.92
CA VAL A 28 -29.49 2.20 -6.45
C VAL A 28 -28.21 2.96 -6.08
N LEU A 29 -28.18 4.28 -6.27
CA LEU A 29 -27.02 5.14 -5.97
C LEU A 29 -26.61 5.10 -4.48
N PHE A 30 -27.54 4.76 -3.57
CA PHE A 30 -27.29 4.73 -2.12
C PHE A 30 -26.66 3.41 -1.67
N ALA A 31 -27.01 2.28 -2.29
CA ALA A 31 -26.38 0.99 -2.06
C ALA A 31 -24.90 1.05 -2.47
N ASP A 32 -24.65 1.54 -3.69
CA ASP A 32 -23.30 1.73 -4.23
C ASP A 32 -22.43 2.63 -3.35
N TRP A 33 -23.02 3.68 -2.77
CA TRP A 33 -22.29 4.58 -1.87
C TRP A 33 -21.95 3.94 -0.52
N THR A 34 -22.86 3.12 0.01
CA THR A 34 -22.66 2.46 1.32
C THR A 34 -21.47 1.52 1.27
N ASP A 35 -21.40 0.66 0.26
CA ASP A 35 -20.27 -0.27 0.09
C ASP A 35 -18.97 0.48 -0.24
N ARG A 36 -19.07 1.51 -1.09
CA ARG A 36 -17.91 2.33 -1.45
C ARG A 36 -17.33 3.06 -0.25
N CYS A 37 -18.15 3.62 0.65
CA CYS A 37 -17.64 4.34 1.81
C CYS A 37 -16.97 3.41 2.82
N ILE A 38 -17.47 2.17 2.97
CA ILE A 38 -16.82 1.12 3.78
C ILE A 38 -15.46 0.77 3.19
N SER A 39 -15.38 0.52 1.88
CA SER A 39 -14.12 0.21 1.19
C SER A 39 -13.09 1.34 1.33
N VAL A 40 -13.51 2.60 1.15
CA VAL A 40 -12.62 3.76 1.33
C VAL A 40 -12.17 3.89 2.79
N ALA A 41 -13.07 3.69 3.76
CA ALA A 41 -12.71 3.75 5.18
C ALA A 41 -11.71 2.66 5.56
N GLU A 42 -11.89 1.43 5.06
CA GLU A 42 -10.94 0.33 5.26
C GLU A 42 -9.55 0.69 4.74
N MET A 43 -9.46 1.20 3.50
CA MET A 43 -8.21 1.65 2.89
C MET A 43 -7.51 2.72 3.73
N LEU A 44 -8.25 3.72 4.19
CA LEU A 44 -7.71 4.82 5.01
C LEU A 44 -7.27 4.35 6.40
N LEU A 45 -8.00 3.40 7.00
CA LEU A 45 -7.60 2.82 8.29
C LEU A 45 -6.32 2.01 8.15
N LEU A 46 -6.20 1.15 7.13
CA LEU A 46 -4.96 0.41 6.86
C LEU A 46 -3.78 1.37 6.67
N ASP A 47 -3.94 2.40 5.84
CA ASP A 47 -2.92 3.43 5.63
C ASP A 47 -2.52 4.12 6.95
N LYS A 48 -3.51 4.52 7.76
CA LYS A 48 -3.29 5.14 9.07
C LYS A 48 -2.47 4.25 10.01
N PHE A 49 -2.76 2.95 10.08
CA PHE A 49 -2.04 2.04 10.97
C PHE A 49 -0.66 1.65 10.43
N ILE A 50 -0.49 1.56 9.11
CA ILE A 50 0.83 1.34 8.49
C ILE A 50 1.76 2.52 8.75
N ARG A 51 1.28 3.75 8.55
CA ARG A 51 2.08 4.97 8.75
C ARG A 51 2.31 5.30 10.22
N ASN A 52 1.48 4.79 11.13
CA ASN A 52 1.55 5.12 12.56
C ASN A 52 1.66 3.88 13.44
N ARG A 53 2.91 3.50 13.73
CA ARG A 53 3.24 2.36 14.58
C ARG A 53 2.59 2.43 15.97
N LYS A 54 2.53 3.62 16.59
CA LYS A 54 1.92 3.79 17.92
C LYS A 54 0.43 3.45 17.90
N LEU A 55 -0.29 3.91 16.88
CA LEU A 55 -1.71 3.59 16.71
C LEU A 55 -1.91 2.11 16.37
N LYS A 56 -1.04 1.52 15.55
CA LYS A 56 -1.05 0.08 15.24
C LYS A 56 -0.90 -0.75 16.52
N GLU A 57 0.08 -0.41 17.36
CA GLU A 57 0.29 -1.07 18.65
C GLU A 57 -0.94 -0.93 19.58
N GLN A 58 -1.58 0.25 19.61
CA GLN A 58 -2.82 0.45 20.37
C GLN A 58 -3.97 -0.41 19.85
N LEU A 59 -4.14 -0.51 18.52
CA LEU A 59 -5.14 -1.39 17.91
C LEU A 59 -4.87 -2.85 18.29
N MET A 60 -3.62 -3.32 18.17
CA MET A 60 -3.28 -4.71 18.50
C MET A 60 -3.49 -5.04 19.98
N LYS A 61 -3.24 -4.10 20.90
CA LYS A 61 -3.54 -4.25 22.35
C LYS A 61 -5.02 -4.46 22.67
N THR A 62 -5.93 -4.19 21.73
CA THR A 62 -7.35 -4.52 21.93
C THR A 62 -7.62 -6.02 21.93
N GLY A 63 -6.70 -6.84 21.39
CA GLY A 63 -6.80 -8.30 21.40
C GLY A 63 -7.98 -8.78 20.57
N ARG A 64 -8.82 -9.66 21.13
CA ARG A 64 -10.04 -10.16 20.48
C ARG A 64 -11.32 -9.42 20.89
N ARG A 65 -11.19 -8.33 21.64
CA ARG A 65 -12.35 -7.57 22.13
C ARG A 65 -13.08 -6.91 20.96
N ALA A 66 -14.40 -6.86 21.06
CA ALA A 66 -15.23 -6.07 20.17
C ALA A 66 -14.93 -4.57 20.38
N LEU A 67 -14.86 -3.83 19.29
CA LEU A 67 -14.61 -2.40 19.27
C LEU A 67 -15.92 -1.68 18.99
N ILE A 68 -16.36 -0.87 19.95
CA ILE A 68 -17.62 -0.12 19.85
C ILE A 68 -17.30 1.35 19.68
N PHE A 69 -17.75 1.95 18.57
CA PHE A 69 -17.68 3.38 18.35
C PHE A 69 -18.97 4.06 18.82
N LYS A 70 -18.98 4.53 20.07
CA LYS A 70 -20.06 5.39 20.58
C LYS A 70 -19.92 6.80 20.02
N ASN A 71 -21.04 7.43 19.68
CA ASN A 71 -21.05 8.82 19.23
C ASN A 71 -22.26 9.58 19.79
N ASP A 72 -22.10 10.88 19.96
CA ASP A 72 -23.08 11.83 20.50
C ASP A 72 -23.81 12.63 19.40
N PHE A 73 -23.50 12.39 18.13
CA PHE A 73 -24.05 13.09 16.97
C PHE A 73 -25.06 12.26 16.14
N GLY A 74 -25.50 11.12 16.67
CA GLY A 74 -26.61 10.32 16.12
C GLY A 74 -26.28 9.52 14.86
N ASP A 75 -24.99 9.23 14.60
CA ASP A 75 -24.57 8.40 13.48
C ASP A 75 -24.66 6.91 13.81
N LEU A 76 -25.80 6.32 13.46
CA LEU A 76 -26.07 4.90 13.62
C LEU A 76 -25.43 4.01 12.54
N PHE A 77 -24.80 4.58 11.51
CA PHE A 77 -24.12 3.78 10.49
C PHE A 77 -22.70 3.45 10.96
N TRP A 78 -21.89 4.47 11.23
CA TRP A 78 -20.51 4.26 11.65
C TRP A 78 -20.39 3.80 13.10
N GLY A 79 -21.30 4.22 13.97
CA GLY A 79 -21.25 3.95 15.40
C GLY A 79 -22.55 3.44 15.99
N VAL A 80 -22.68 3.62 17.29
CA VAL A 80 -23.86 3.32 18.09
C VAL A 80 -24.23 4.50 18.99
N ASP A 81 -25.51 4.58 19.36
CA ASP A 81 -26.02 5.51 20.36
C ASP A 81 -25.73 5.06 21.81
N ASP A 82 -26.22 5.83 22.78
CA ASP A 82 -26.08 5.54 24.21
C ASP A 82 -26.75 4.22 24.64
N GLN A 83 -27.74 3.75 23.87
CA GLN A 83 -28.42 2.46 24.06
C GLN A 83 -27.73 1.31 23.30
N LEU A 84 -26.54 1.54 22.73
CA LEU A 84 -25.79 0.61 21.89
C LEU A 84 -26.52 0.18 20.61
N LYS A 85 -27.50 0.96 20.15
CA LYS A 85 -28.16 0.73 18.86
C LYS A 85 -27.37 1.40 17.75
N GLY A 86 -27.16 0.69 16.65
CA GLY A 86 -26.41 1.16 15.49
C GLY A 86 -25.65 0.02 14.80
N GLN A 87 -25.17 0.27 13.59
CA GLN A 87 -24.48 -0.73 12.78
C GLN A 87 -23.01 -0.89 13.17
N ASN A 88 -22.40 0.11 13.84
CA ASN A 88 -21.02 0.09 14.32
C ASN A 88 -20.00 -0.25 13.22
N GLN A 89 -20.18 0.27 11.99
CA GLN A 89 -19.30 -0.07 10.86
C GLN A 89 -17.84 0.27 11.14
N LEU A 90 -17.56 1.36 11.88
CA LEU A 90 -16.19 1.75 12.21
C LEU A 90 -15.53 0.73 13.14
N GLY A 91 -16.24 0.29 14.17
CA GLY A 91 -15.78 -0.75 15.09
C GLY A 91 -15.46 -2.06 14.36
N LYS A 92 -16.39 -2.51 13.51
CA LYS A 92 -16.22 -3.71 12.67
C LYS A 92 -15.03 -3.59 11.72
N LEU A 93 -14.84 -2.42 11.09
CA LEU A 93 -13.68 -2.18 10.23
C LEU A 93 -12.36 -2.19 10.99
N LEU A 94 -12.30 -1.59 12.18
CA LEU A 94 -11.10 -1.64 13.03
C LEU A 94 -10.75 -3.08 13.41
N GLU A 95 -11.74 -3.91 13.72
CA GLU A 95 -11.55 -5.34 13.97
C GLU A 95 -11.05 -6.07 12.71
N LYS A 96 -11.62 -5.78 11.54
CA LYS A 96 -11.18 -6.34 10.26
C LYS A 96 -9.72 -5.99 9.96
N VAL A 97 -9.36 -4.71 10.08
CA VAL A 97 -7.99 -4.21 9.88
C VAL A 97 -7.02 -4.83 10.87
N ARG A 98 -7.42 -4.99 12.14
CA ARG A 98 -6.65 -5.70 13.16
C ARG A 98 -6.35 -7.14 12.74
N THR A 99 -7.34 -7.87 12.21
CA THR A 99 -7.15 -9.24 11.70
C THR A 99 -6.17 -9.29 10.53
N VAL A 100 -6.29 -8.38 9.57
CA VAL A 100 -5.35 -8.28 8.43
C VAL A 100 -3.91 -8.04 8.90
N ILE A 101 -3.74 -7.17 9.90
CA ILE A 101 -2.43 -6.92 10.52
C ILE A 101 -1.89 -8.15 11.25
N ASP A 102 -2.74 -8.84 12.02
CA ASP A 102 -2.37 -10.04 12.78
C ASP A 102 -1.90 -11.18 11.85
N GLN A 103 -2.51 -11.29 10.68
CA GLN A 103 -2.16 -12.25 9.63
C GLN A 103 -0.88 -11.88 8.86
N GLY A 104 -0.40 -10.63 8.99
CA GLY A 104 0.76 -10.13 8.24
C GLY A 104 0.44 -9.70 6.81
N ASP A 105 -0.84 -9.60 6.45
CA ASP A 105 -1.32 -9.25 5.11
C ASP A 105 -1.54 -7.73 4.92
N ASP A 106 -1.25 -6.92 5.95
CA ASP A 106 -1.50 -5.49 5.94
C ASP A 106 -0.75 -4.75 4.84
N LEU A 107 0.54 -5.03 4.66
CA LEU A 107 1.34 -4.38 3.63
C LEU A 107 0.86 -4.76 2.22
N GLU A 108 0.59 -6.04 1.99
CA GLU A 108 0.07 -6.55 0.71
C GLU A 108 -1.28 -5.90 0.36
N THR A 109 -2.19 -5.87 1.34
CA THR A 109 -3.52 -5.28 1.19
C THR A 109 -3.42 -3.78 0.93
N TRP A 110 -2.54 -3.07 1.63
CA TRP A 110 -2.34 -1.64 1.45
C TRP A 110 -1.79 -1.31 0.05
N VAL A 111 -0.79 -2.05 -0.44
CA VAL A 111 -0.25 -1.83 -1.79
C VAL A 111 -1.29 -1.99 -2.88
N ARG A 112 -2.13 -3.02 -2.78
CA ARG A 112 -3.19 -3.28 -3.77
C ARG A 112 -4.18 -2.12 -3.90
N HIS A 113 -4.35 -1.34 -2.84
CA HIS A 113 -5.17 -0.13 -2.87
C HIS A 113 -4.47 1.07 -3.51
N GLN A 114 -3.13 1.12 -3.46
CA GLN A 114 -2.36 2.26 -3.94
C GLN A 114 -1.84 2.08 -5.38
N VAL A 115 -1.53 0.84 -5.78
CA VAL A 115 -0.91 0.52 -7.08
C VAL A 115 -1.64 -0.64 -7.76
N LYS A 116 -1.98 -0.46 -9.03
CA LYS A 116 -2.42 -1.56 -9.89
C LYS A 116 -1.19 -2.30 -10.38
N LEU A 117 -0.88 -3.42 -9.75
CA LEU A 117 0.27 -4.24 -10.14
C LEU A 117 0.05 -4.88 -11.52
N ILE A 118 1.11 -4.92 -12.33
CA ILE A 118 1.16 -5.75 -13.54
C ILE A 118 1.08 -7.25 -13.15
N GLU A 119 0.58 -8.08 -14.08
CA GLU A 119 0.59 -9.53 -13.87
C GLU A 119 2.03 -10.04 -13.73
N SER A 120 2.30 -10.82 -12.68
CA SER A 120 3.65 -11.21 -12.27
C SER A 120 4.40 -11.96 -13.36
N GLU A 121 3.70 -12.79 -14.13
CA GLU A 121 4.27 -13.54 -15.25
C GLU A 121 4.89 -12.61 -16.30
N LYS A 122 4.39 -11.40 -16.49
CA LYS A 122 4.94 -10.50 -17.52
C LYS A 122 6.27 -9.88 -17.12
N VAL A 123 6.67 -9.99 -15.85
CA VAL A 123 7.80 -9.23 -15.29
C VAL A 123 9.04 -10.09 -15.13
N ALA A 124 10.15 -9.56 -15.63
CA ALA A 124 11.48 -9.81 -15.12
C ALA A 124 12.08 -8.50 -14.57
N LEU A 125 12.72 -8.58 -13.40
CA LEU A 125 13.42 -7.47 -12.77
C LEU A 125 14.88 -7.83 -12.59
N GLU A 126 15.77 -7.13 -13.28
CA GLU A 126 17.21 -7.20 -13.05
C GLU A 126 17.63 -6.14 -12.02
N VAL A 127 18.31 -6.58 -10.97
CA VAL A 127 18.89 -5.73 -9.93
C VAL A 127 20.38 -5.69 -10.12
N ILE A 128 20.93 -4.50 -10.36
CA ILE A 128 22.34 -4.30 -10.61
C ILE A 128 22.89 -3.44 -9.48
N VAL A 129 23.87 -3.98 -8.77
CA VAL A 129 24.46 -3.36 -7.58
C VAL A 129 25.89 -2.94 -7.88
N THR A 130 26.22 -1.70 -7.52
CA THR A 130 27.60 -1.20 -7.53
C THR A 130 27.95 -0.64 -6.16
N LYS A 131 29.25 -0.59 -5.85
CA LYS A 131 29.80 0.09 -4.68
C LYS A 131 31.03 0.87 -5.15
N ASP A 132 31.02 2.18 -4.93
CA ASP A 132 32.10 3.09 -5.36
C ASP A 132 32.41 2.97 -6.87
N GLY A 133 31.35 2.75 -7.69
CA GLY A 133 31.45 2.55 -9.14
C GLY A 133 31.86 1.15 -9.59
N VAL A 134 32.23 0.26 -8.67
CA VAL A 134 32.61 -1.12 -8.97
C VAL A 134 31.37 -2.02 -8.88
N PRO A 135 31.06 -2.84 -9.90
CA PRO A 135 29.99 -3.83 -9.82
C PRO A 135 30.18 -4.80 -8.65
N VAL A 136 29.08 -5.18 -7.99
CA VAL A 136 29.03 -6.18 -6.92
C VAL A 136 28.14 -7.33 -7.39
N PRO A 137 28.67 -8.28 -8.17
CA PRO A 137 27.87 -9.33 -8.80
C PRO A 137 27.12 -10.22 -7.80
N GLU A 138 27.70 -10.47 -6.63
CA GLU A 138 27.09 -11.28 -5.57
C GLU A 138 25.81 -10.67 -5.00
N ASP A 139 25.67 -9.33 -5.07
CA ASP A 139 24.47 -8.61 -4.65
C ASP A 139 23.51 -8.34 -5.83
N SER A 140 23.93 -8.63 -7.06
CA SER A 140 23.15 -8.42 -8.28
C SER A 140 22.37 -9.69 -8.64
N LYS A 141 21.09 -9.54 -8.99
CA LYS A 141 20.20 -10.69 -9.20
C LYS A 141 19.04 -10.35 -10.12
N THR A 142 18.61 -11.33 -10.91
CA THR A 142 17.38 -11.27 -11.69
C THR A 142 16.26 -12.02 -11.00
N PHE A 143 15.07 -11.41 -10.98
CA PHE A 143 13.84 -12.01 -10.49
C PHE A 143 12.85 -12.14 -11.64
N GLU A 144 12.20 -13.29 -11.72
CA GLU A 144 11.18 -13.62 -12.73
C GLU A 144 9.85 -13.88 -12.03
N LEU A 145 8.74 -13.73 -12.75
CA LEU A 145 7.40 -14.12 -12.29
C LEU A 145 6.97 -13.40 -10.99
N LYS A 146 7.38 -12.14 -10.82
CA LYS A 146 7.09 -11.33 -9.62
C LYS A 146 7.00 -9.84 -9.98
N SER A 147 6.03 -9.13 -9.42
CA SER A 147 5.82 -7.68 -9.68
C SER A 147 5.92 -6.79 -8.43
N LYS A 148 6.24 -7.38 -7.28
CA LYS A 148 6.42 -6.69 -5.99
C LYS A 148 7.63 -7.30 -5.28
N PHE A 149 8.52 -6.47 -4.76
CA PHE A 149 9.74 -6.89 -4.09
C PHE A 149 9.95 -6.13 -2.79
N LEU A 150 10.30 -6.84 -1.72
CA LEU A 150 10.77 -6.21 -0.49
C LEU A 150 12.30 -6.10 -0.51
N ILE A 151 12.81 -4.94 -0.14
CA ILE A 151 14.24 -4.68 0.03
C ILE A 151 14.54 -4.24 1.46
N GLY A 152 15.59 -4.81 2.04
CA GLY A 152 15.98 -4.55 3.42
C GLY A 152 17.11 -5.45 3.87
N LYS A 153 17.53 -5.33 5.14
CA LYS A 153 18.66 -6.13 5.66
C LYS A 153 18.29 -7.54 6.11
N SER A 154 17.01 -7.88 6.14
CA SER A 154 16.53 -9.18 6.65
C SER A 154 16.39 -10.18 5.51
N GLU A 155 17.24 -11.20 5.49
CA GLU A 155 17.20 -12.27 4.47
C GLU A 155 15.86 -13.02 4.49
N ASP A 156 15.32 -13.29 5.69
CA ASP A 156 14.06 -14.04 5.84
C ASP A 156 12.81 -13.28 5.37
N MET A 157 12.89 -11.95 5.24
CA MET A 157 11.73 -11.10 4.96
C MET A 157 11.81 -10.34 3.65
N CYS A 158 12.98 -10.28 3.01
CA CYS A 158 13.22 -9.46 1.83
C CYS A 158 13.65 -10.31 0.63
N ASP A 159 13.16 -9.90 -0.53
CA ASP A 159 13.55 -10.48 -1.82
C ASP A 159 14.96 -10.04 -2.20
N ILE A 160 15.25 -8.77 -1.95
CA ILE A 160 16.52 -8.12 -2.25
C ILE A 160 17.18 -7.76 -0.92
N VAL A 161 18.33 -8.37 -0.64
CA VAL A 161 19.04 -8.18 0.61
C VAL A 161 20.00 -7.01 0.47
N ALA A 162 19.73 -5.94 1.21
CA ALA A 162 20.61 -4.79 1.35
C ALA A 162 21.31 -4.86 2.72
N ALA A 163 22.36 -5.68 2.81
CA ALA A 163 23.08 -5.95 4.06
C ALA A 163 23.90 -4.73 4.52
N HIS A 164 23.29 -3.91 5.39
CA HIS A 164 23.97 -2.79 6.05
C HIS A 164 23.31 -2.47 7.41
N PRO A 165 24.06 -2.11 8.47
CA PRO A 165 23.50 -1.89 9.80
C PRO A 165 22.36 -0.85 9.85
N THR A 166 22.50 0.22 9.05
CA THR A 166 21.53 1.32 8.99
C THR A 166 20.31 1.01 8.12
N VAL A 167 20.34 -0.05 7.32
CA VAL A 167 19.19 -0.46 6.52
C VAL A 167 18.19 -1.14 7.46
N SER A 168 16.92 -0.72 7.44
CA SER A 168 15.85 -1.39 8.16
C SER A 168 15.66 -2.84 7.71
N ARG A 169 15.14 -3.70 8.61
CA ARG A 169 14.90 -5.12 8.32
C ARG A 169 14.06 -5.32 7.05
N VAL A 170 12.97 -4.57 6.95
CA VAL A 170 12.23 -4.30 5.72
C VAL A 170 12.30 -2.78 5.54
N HIS A 171 12.94 -2.31 4.47
CA HIS A 171 13.33 -0.91 4.31
C HIS A 171 12.43 -0.19 3.32
N ALA A 172 12.29 -0.77 2.14
CA ALA A 172 11.47 -0.23 1.07
C ALA A 172 10.81 -1.38 0.32
N MET A 173 9.92 -1.01 -0.57
CA MET A 173 9.23 -1.92 -1.47
C MET A 173 9.32 -1.39 -2.87
N LEU A 174 9.54 -2.29 -3.81
CA LEU A 174 9.55 -2.02 -5.23
C LEU A 174 8.33 -2.69 -5.85
N VAL A 175 7.62 -1.97 -6.70
CA VAL A 175 6.44 -2.48 -7.41
C VAL A 175 6.49 -2.10 -8.87
N VAL A 176 5.98 -2.98 -9.73
CA VAL A 176 5.83 -2.69 -11.16
C VAL A 176 4.36 -2.38 -11.44
N GLU A 177 4.09 -1.15 -11.84
CA GLU A 177 2.75 -0.65 -12.14
C GLU A 177 2.29 -1.14 -13.52
N ARG A 178 0.99 -1.48 -13.64
CA ARG A 178 0.41 -2.14 -14.82
C ARG A 178 0.31 -1.27 -16.05
N THR A 179 -0.08 -0.01 -15.88
CA THR A 179 -0.47 0.90 -16.97
C THR A 179 0.73 1.26 -17.85
N GLN A 180 1.89 1.49 -17.24
CA GLN A 180 3.11 1.90 -17.96
C GLN A 180 4.26 0.91 -17.82
N GLY A 181 4.10 -0.16 -17.03
CA GLY A 181 5.17 -1.12 -16.78
C GLY A 181 6.34 -0.52 -16.01
N ARG A 182 6.11 0.60 -15.29
CA ARG A 182 7.17 1.35 -14.62
C ARG A 182 7.41 0.82 -13.22
N LEU A 183 8.69 0.81 -12.84
CA LEU A 183 9.09 0.56 -11.46
C LEU A 183 8.70 1.77 -10.60
N GLN A 184 8.19 1.48 -9.41
CA GLN A 184 7.96 2.46 -8.37
C GLN A 184 8.57 1.94 -7.06
N VAL A 185 9.04 2.86 -6.23
CA VAL A 185 9.58 2.60 -4.90
C VAL A 185 8.72 3.27 -3.85
N ILE A 186 8.59 2.59 -2.71
CA ILE A 186 7.93 3.10 -1.51
C ILE A 186 8.86 2.84 -0.34
N ASP A 187 9.36 3.90 0.30
CA ASP A 187 10.06 3.76 1.59
C ASP A 187 9.04 3.38 2.67
N LEU A 188 9.32 2.33 3.46
CA LEU A 188 8.36 1.76 4.42
C LEU A 188 8.50 2.35 5.83
N GLY A 189 8.87 3.62 5.91
CA GLY A 189 9.19 4.30 7.18
C GLY A 189 10.52 3.81 7.73
N SER A 190 11.52 3.70 6.86
CA SER A 190 12.83 3.24 7.24
C SER A 190 13.52 4.24 8.19
N ALA A 191 14.41 3.75 9.06
CA ALA A 191 15.05 4.60 10.07
C ALA A 191 16.05 5.60 9.50
N ASN A 192 16.65 5.28 8.34
CA ASN A 192 17.70 6.09 7.71
C ASN A 192 17.35 6.55 6.29
N GLY A 193 16.11 6.29 5.85
CA GLY A 193 15.57 6.74 4.57
C GLY A 193 16.10 6.00 3.35
N THR A 194 15.31 6.12 2.28
CA THR A 194 15.66 5.76 0.90
C THR A 194 15.95 7.03 0.12
N LYS A 195 16.92 7.00 -0.81
CA LYS A 195 17.19 8.11 -1.73
C LYS A 195 17.13 7.64 -3.18
N LEU A 196 16.57 8.47 -4.05
CA LEU A 196 16.55 8.34 -5.50
C LEU A 196 17.44 9.44 -6.09
N ASP A 197 18.49 9.06 -6.83
CA ASP A 197 19.48 9.97 -7.42
C ASP A 197 20.05 10.97 -6.38
N GLY A 198 20.26 10.48 -5.15
CA GLY A 198 20.77 11.25 -4.02
C GLY A 198 19.71 12.07 -3.25
N VAL A 199 18.49 12.21 -3.78
CA VAL A 199 17.39 12.95 -3.15
C VAL A 199 16.60 12.02 -2.23
N ALA A 200 16.41 12.42 -0.97
CA ALA A 200 15.65 11.65 0.00
C ALA A 200 14.16 11.58 -0.37
N LEU A 201 13.59 10.38 -0.25
CA LEU A 201 12.17 10.13 -0.50
C LEU A 201 11.34 10.33 0.77
N ALA A 202 10.09 10.77 0.60
CA ALA A 202 9.13 10.77 1.69
C ALA A 202 8.69 9.33 2.01
N PRO A 203 8.55 8.97 3.30
CA PRO A 203 8.09 7.65 3.69
C PRO A 203 6.63 7.45 3.29
N TYR A 204 6.29 6.22 2.86
CA TYR A 204 4.95 5.80 2.44
C TYR A 204 4.37 6.59 1.26
N GLU A 205 5.22 7.19 0.43
CA GLU A 205 4.85 7.79 -0.84
C GLU A 205 5.36 6.95 -2.01
N ILE A 206 4.55 6.85 -3.06
CA ILE A 206 4.90 6.12 -4.29
C ILE A 206 5.73 7.04 -5.18
N THR A 207 6.98 6.66 -5.42
CA THR A 207 7.87 7.40 -6.29
C THR A 207 8.22 6.55 -7.51
N ALA A 208 8.05 7.09 -8.71
CA ALA A 208 8.49 6.41 -9.92
C ALA A 208 10.01 6.33 -9.99
N VAL A 209 10.55 5.20 -10.43
CA VAL A 209 11.99 4.95 -10.57
C VAL A 209 12.31 4.81 -12.06
N PRO A 210 12.88 5.84 -12.70
CA PRO A 210 13.38 5.74 -14.06
C PRO A 210 14.46 4.64 -14.20
N PRO A 211 14.60 3.98 -15.37
CA PRO A 211 15.55 2.88 -15.55
C PRO A 211 17.03 3.23 -15.32
N THR A 212 17.40 4.50 -15.49
CA THR A 212 18.77 5.00 -15.30
C THR A 212 19.02 5.50 -13.89
N SER A 213 17.97 5.64 -13.08
CA SER A 213 18.08 6.21 -11.74
C SER A 213 18.70 5.22 -10.76
N ILE A 214 19.33 5.78 -9.73
CA ILE A 214 20.03 5.05 -8.69
C ILE A 214 19.25 5.18 -7.38
N LEU A 215 18.95 4.03 -6.77
CA LEU A 215 18.45 3.96 -5.40
C LEU A 215 19.59 3.67 -4.43
N THR A 216 19.54 4.31 -3.27
CA THR A 216 20.41 4.01 -2.12
C THR A 216 19.57 3.90 -0.85
N PHE A 217 19.98 3.04 0.07
CA PHE A 217 19.21 2.69 1.26
C PHE A 217 20.05 2.91 2.52
N GLY A 218 19.52 3.71 3.45
CA GLY A 218 20.24 4.16 4.64
C GLY A 218 21.58 4.84 4.31
N ALA A 219 22.61 4.54 5.09
CA ALA A 219 23.97 5.07 4.91
C ALA A 219 24.88 4.10 4.11
N SER A 220 24.33 3.13 3.40
CA SER A 220 25.12 2.22 2.56
C SER A 220 25.72 2.96 1.36
N ALA A 221 26.98 2.67 1.02
CA ALA A 221 27.62 3.13 -0.22
C ALA A 221 27.16 2.36 -1.47
N ARG A 222 26.38 1.29 -1.29
CA ARG A 222 25.83 0.50 -2.41
C ARG A 222 24.77 1.29 -3.15
N GLN A 223 24.87 1.27 -4.47
CA GLN A 223 23.97 1.87 -5.42
C GLN A 223 23.21 0.78 -6.17
N TYR A 224 21.90 0.93 -6.27
CA TYR A 224 21.01 -0.06 -6.87
C TYR A 224 20.37 0.56 -8.12
N ARG A 225 20.57 -0.09 -9.26
CA ARG A 225 19.86 0.22 -10.50
C ARG A 225 18.98 -0.97 -10.85
N PHE A 226 17.81 -0.66 -11.39
CA PHE A 226 16.79 -1.65 -11.70
C PHE A 226 16.40 -1.58 -13.17
N VAL A 227 16.38 -2.73 -13.83
CA VAL A 227 15.92 -2.85 -15.21
C VAL A 227 14.69 -3.75 -15.21
N VAL A 228 13.56 -3.21 -15.65
CA VAL A 228 12.29 -3.94 -15.77
C VAL A 228 12.10 -4.37 -17.21
N ASP A 229 11.81 -5.65 -17.41
CA ASP A 229 11.31 -6.20 -18.67
C ASP A 229 9.87 -6.70 -18.46
N THR A 230 8.91 -6.06 -19.14
CA THR A 230 7.49 -6.42 -19.08
C THR A 230 7.04 -7.34 -20.23
N GLN A 231 7.97 -7.81 -21.07
CA GLN A 231 7.73 -8.76 -22.15
C GLN A 231 8.34 -10.13 -21.83
N ALA A 232 8.63 -10.38 -20.55
CA ALA A 232 9.34 -11.58 -20.12
C ALA A 232 8.52 -12.85 -20.44
N ASP A 233 7.19 -12.78 -20.39
CA ASP A 233 6.33 -13.92 -20.70
C ASP A 233 6.38 -14.32 -22.18
N GLU A 234 6.28 -13.36 -23.09
CA GLU A 234 6.39 -13.60 -24.52
C GLU A 234 7.76 -14.19 -24.86
N LYS A 235 8.84 -13.63 -24.29
CA LYS A 235 10.21 -14.14 -24.51
C LYS A 235 10.37 -15.58 -24.06
N ARG A 236 9.84 -15.94 -22.88
CA ARG A 236 9.90 -17.32 -22.37
C ARG A 236 9.09 -18.28 -23.25
N LYS A 237 7.90 -17.88 -23.70
CA LYS A 237 7.09 -18.68 -24.64
C LYS A 237 7.82 -18.91 -25.97
N THR A 238 8.41 -17.86 -26.55
CA THR A 238 9.19 -17.96 -27.78
C THR A 238 10.40 -18.88 -27.60
N ALA A 239 11.15 -18.74 -26.52
CA ALA A 239 12.30 -19.59 -26.23
C ALA A 239 11.92 -21.07 -26.03
N LEU A 240 10.75 -21.35 -25.44
CA LEU A 240 10.25 -22.72 -25.30
C LEU A 240 9.88 -23.33 -26.66
N LEU A 241 9.19 -22.58 -27.52
CA LEU A 241 8.83 -23.04 -28.86
C LEU A 241 10.09 -23.36 -29.71
N GLN A 242 11.13 -22.52 -29.61
CA GLN A 242 12.40 -22.75 -30.30
C GLN A 242 13.16 -24.00 -29.83
N LYS A 243 12.92 -24.47 -28.59
CA LYS A 243 13.54 -25.71 -28.08
C LYS A 243 12.81 -26.99 -28.48
N ILE A 244 11.55 -26.85 -28.91
CA ILE A 244 10.68 -27.97 -29.29
C ILE A 244 10.71 -28.19 -30.82
N ALA A 245 11.03 -27.14 -31.59
CA ALA A 245 11.28 -27.20 -33.03
C ALA A 245 12.67 -27.77 -33.35
#